data_AF-A0A0V0HMD6-F1
#
_entry.id   AF-A0A0V0HMD6-F1
#
_cell.length_a   1.000
_cell.length_b   1.000
_cell.length_c   1.000
_cell.angle_alpha   90.00
_cell.angle_beta   90.00
_cell.angle_gamma   90.00
#
_symmetry.space_group_name_H-M   'P 1'
#
loop_
_entity.id
_entity.type
_entity.pdbx_description
1 polymer ?
#
loop_
_entity_poly.entity_id
_entity_poly.type
_entity_poly.pdbx_seq_one_letter_code
_entity_poly.pdbx_strand_id
1 'polypeptide(L)'
;MVVVEGFDAGKEIDLSKLDGTWRLQYTSAPDVLILFESAARLPFFQVGQIFQKFECQNESRGGLVRNVIKWSVPRLLEENEGATLIVSARFSCVSARNIYLKFEEIGLQNINISDDLQAVIAPAILPRSFLSLQILQFIQTFKAQIPVTSPERQSVGGLYYLSYLDKNMLLGRAVGGGGVFIFTRAHALIC
;
A
#
# COMPACT_ATOMS: atom_id res chain seq x y z
N MET A 1 0.88 33.13 9.71
CA MET A 1 0.03 32.24 8.89
C MET A 1 0.96 31.48 7.96
N VAL A 2 1.13 30.17 8.14
CA VAL A 2 1.99 29.36 7.27
C VAL A 2 1.19 29.02 6.03
N VAL A 3 1.47 29.71 4.92
CA VAL A 3 0.84 29.43 3.63
C VAL A 3 1.66 28.31 3.00
N VAL A 4 1.19 27.07 3.18
CA VAL A 4 1.86 25.85 2.65
C VAL A 4 1.99 25.92 1.12
N GLU A 5 1.08 26.63 0.46
CA GLU A 5 1.12 26.91 -0.98
C GLU A 5 2.26 27.86 -1.38
N GLY A 6 2.84 28.62 -0.44
CA GLY A 6 4.00 29.49 -0.72
C GLY A 6 5.34 28.73 -0.78
N PHE A 7 5.40 27.51 -0.27
CA PHE A 7 6.60 26.67 -0.27
C PHE A 7 6.48 25.58 -1.35
N ASP A 8 6.94 25.91 -2.56
CA ASP A 8 7.01 25.02 -3.73
C ASP A 8 5.72 24.75 -4.53
N ALA A 9 4.60 25.46 -4.32
CA ALA A 9 3.45 25.30 -5.23
C ALA A 9 3.86 25.59 -6.69
N GLY A 10 3.99 24.53 -7.48
CA GLY A 10 4.42 24.58 -8.88
C GLY A 10 5.75 23.92 -9.20
N LYS A 11 6.61 23.57 -8.23
CA LYS A 11 7.79 22.75 -8.54
C LYS A 11 7.40 21.33 -8.88
N GLU A 12 7.99 20.81 -9.96
CA GLU A 12 7.81 19.43 -10.39
C GLU A 12 8.29 18.45 -9.31
N ILE A 13 7.66 17.28 -9.27
CA ILE A 13 8.05 16.21 -8.37
C ILE A 13 9.41 15.67 -8.78
N ASP A 14 10.37 15.81 -7.86
CA ASP A 14 11.70 15.28 -8.02
C ASP A 14 11.69 13.76 -7.79
N LEU A 15 11.74 12.99 -8.87
CA LEU A 15 11.70 11.53 -8.81
C LEU A 15 12.94 10.94 -8.12
N SER A 16 14.07 11.63 -8.17
CA SER A 16 15.28 11.19 -7.44
C SER A 16 15.08 11.26 -5.93
N LYS A 17 14.28 12.23 -5.45
CA LYS A 17 13.86 12.30 -4.05
C LYS A 17 12.72 11.34 -3.76
N LEU A 18 11.82 11.07 -4.72
CA LEU A 18 10.71 10.15 -4.52
C LEU A 18 11.21 8.71 -4.34
N ASP A 19 12.28 8.35 -5.05
CA ASP A 19 12.87 7.01 -5.01
C ASP A 19 13.24 6.58 -3.57
N GLY A 20 12.85 5.36 -3.24
CA GLY A 20 13.05 4.75 -1.93
C GLY A 20 11.76 4.35 -1.21
N THR A 21 11.92 3.96 0.05
CA THR A 21 10.84 3.42 0.88
C THR A 21 10.24 4.50 1.78
N TRP A 22 8.92 4.59 1.77
CA TRP A 22 8.12 5.52 2.55
C TRP A 22 7.21 4.75 3.49
N ARG A 23 7.19 5.11 4.76
CA ARG A 23 6.28 4.55 5.77
C ARG A 23 5.05 5.43 5.89
N LEU A 24 3.87 4.84 5.79
CA LEU A 24 2.61 5.53 6.00
C LEU A 24 2.46 5.88 7.50
N GLN A 25 2.23 7.16 7.78
CA GLN A 25 1.97 7.68 9.13
C GLN A 25 0.49 7.96 9.35
N TYR A 26 -0.18 8.42 8.30
CA TYR A 26 -1.59 8.76 8.36
C TYR A 26 -2.23 8.56 6.99
N THR A 27 -3.47 8.10 7.00
CA THR A 27 -4.31 8.08 5.81
C THR A 27 -5.76 8.35 6.16
N SER A 28 -6.47 9.00 5.24
CA SER A 28 -7.93 9.10 5.26
C SER A 28 -8.56 8.32 4.08
N ALA A 29 -7.79 7.48 3.41
CA ALA A 29 -8.20 6.77 2.22
C ALA A 29 -9.10 5.57 2.58
N PRO A 30 -10.36 5.52 2.11
CA PRO A 30 -11.33 4.49 2.53
C PRO A 30 -10.88 3.05 2.28
N ASP A 31 -10.18 2.84 1.16
CA ASP A 31 -9.57 1.57 0.73
C ASP A 31 -8.46 1.08 1.66
N VAL A 32 -7.81 1.97 2.40
CA VAL A 32 -6.84 1.62 3.43
C VAL A 32 -7.49 1.56 4.82
N LEU A 33 -8.46 2.42 5.11
CA LEU A 33 -9.16 2.44 6.39
C LEU A 33 -9.90 1.13 6.69
N ILE A 34 -10.44 0.47 5.67
CA ILE A 34 -11.09 -0.85 5.83
C ILE A 34 -10.14 -1.93 6.38
N LEU A 35 -8.83 -1.81 6.14
CA LEU A 35 -7.83 -2.72 6.73
C LEU A 35 -7.74 -2.55 8.25
N PHE A 36 -7.69 -1.30 8.71
CA PHE A 36 -7.64 -0.98 10.14
C PHE A 36 -8.97 -1.33 10.84
N GLU A 37 -10.11 -1.06 10.20
CA GLU A 37 -11.42 -1.48 10.71
C GLU A 37 -11.53 -3.00 10.82
N SER A 38 -11.01 -3.72 9.82
CA SER A 38 -10.99 -5.18 9.84
C SER A 38 -10.12 -5.72 10.98
N ALA A 39 -8.97 -5.10 11.26
CA ALA A 39 -8.14 -5.43 12.43
C ALA A 39 -8.83 -5.15 13.76
N ALA A 40 -9.61 -4.08 13.86
CA ALA A 40 -10.39 -3.81 15.07
C ALA A 40 -11.49 -4.86 15.29
N ARG A 41 -12.05 -5.43 14.22
CA ARG A 41 -13.14 -6.42 14.28
C ARG A 41 -12.66 -7.86 14.44
N LEU A 42 -11.49 -8.19 13.91
CA LEU A 42 -10.95 -9.56 13.89
C LEU A 42 -9.83 -9.68 14.94
N PRO A 43 -10.07 -10.38 16.07
CA PRO A 43 -9.10 -10.44 17.18
C PRO A 43 -7.80 -11.18 16.82
N PHE A 44 -7.78 -11.88 15.68
CA PHE A 44 -6.62 -12.57 15.14
C PHE A 44 -5.91 -11.76 14.04
N PHE A 45 -6.30 -10.53 13.73
CA PHE A 45 -5.70 -9.74 12.65
C PHE A 45 -5.17 -8.42 13.20
N GLN A 46 -3.88 -8.19 13.06
CA GLN A 46 -3.26 -6.91 13.36
C GLN A 46 -2.57 -6.36 12.11
N VAL A 47 -2.94 -5.14 11.72
CA VAL A 47 -2.25 -4.41 10.65
C VAL A 47 -0.96 -3.83 11.23
N GLY A 48 0.17 -4.26 10.69
CA GLY A 48 1.49 -3.71 11.01
C GLY A 48 1.76 -2.41 10.24
N GLN A 49 3.04 -2.07 10.09
CA GLN A 49 3.42 -0.88 9.34
C GLN A 49 3.13 -1.06 7.84
N ILE A 50 2.52 -0.04 7.22
CA ILE A 50 2.29 0.05 5.78
C ILE A 50 3.42 0.87 5.17
N PHE A 51 4.02 0.33 4.10
CA PHE A 51 5.07 1.00 3.35
C PHE A 51 4.67 1.15 1.89
N GLN A 52 5.23 2.18 1.26
CA GLN A 52 5.16 2.41 -0.17
C GLN A 52 6.58 2.64 -0.67
N LYS A 53 7.04 1.76 -1.55
CA LYS A 53 8.36 1.86 -2.17
C LYS A 53 8.22 2.38 -3.59
N PHE A 54 8.85 3.50 -3.90
CA PHE A 54 8.97 3.99 -5.26
C PHE A 54 10.32 3.54 -5.83
N GLU A 55 10.27 2.93 -7.00
CA GLU A 55 11.41 2.46 -7.79
C GLU A 55 11.38 3.23 -9.12
N CYS A 56 12.08 4.36 -9.17
CA CYS A 56 12.12 5.26 -10.32
C CYS A 56 13.26 4.90 -11.28
N GLN A 57 14.27 4.15 -10.85
CA GLN A 57 15.39 3.63 -11.69
C GLN A 57 16.05 4.66 -12.63
N ASN A 58 16.18 5.92 -12.20
CA ASN A 58 16.65 7.06 -13.02
C ASN A 58 15.76 7.40 -14.23
N GLU A 59 14.53 6.89 -14.31
CA GLU A 59 13.54 7.34 -15.29
C GLU A 59 13.04 8.75 -14.94
N SER A 60 12.78 9.55 -15.97
CA SER A 60 12.38 10.96 -15.82
C SER A 60 10.87 11.17 -15.74
N ARG A 61 10.05 10.15 -16.02
CA ARG A 61 8.60 10.28 -16.18
C ARG A 61 7.76 9.19 -15.53
N GLY A 62 8.34 8.33 -14.70
CA GLY A 62 7.60 7.24 -14.08
C GLY A 62 8.49 6.26 -13.33
N GLY A 63 7.90 5.10 -13.04
CA GLY A 63 8.57 3.99 -12.39
C GLY A 63 7.57 2.96 -11.87
N LEU A 64 8.04 2.16 -10.92
CA LEU A 64 7.21 1.19 -10.18
C LEU A 64 6.94 1.71 -8.77
N VAL A 65 5.74 1.45 -8.28
CA VAL A 65 5.37 1.65 -6.88
C VAL A 65 4.92 0.32 -6.29
N ARG A 66 5.46 -0.02 -5.13
CA ARG A 66 5.12 -1.24 -4.39
C ARG A 66 4.56 -0.87 -3.03
N ASN A 67 3.28 -1.14 -2.82
CA ASN A 67 2.65 -0.99 -1.52
C ASN A 67 2.87 -2.28 -0.75
N VAL A 68 3.53 -2.20 0.39
CA VAL A 68 3.88 -3.33 1.24
C VAL A 68 3.09 -3.20 2.53
N ILE A 69 2.12 -4.09 2.72
CA ILE A 69 1.27 -4.14 3.91
C ILE A 69 1.66 -5.39 4.70
N LYS A 70 2.27 -5.17 5.87
CA LYS A 70 2.56 -6.24 6.81
C LYS A 70 1.37 -6.41 7.75
N TRP A 71 0.99 -7.65 8.02
CA TRP A 71 -0.01 -7.99 9.03
C TRP A 71 0.45 -9.21 9.80
N SER A 72 0.07 -9.28 11.07
CA SER A 72 0.36 -10.40 11.96
C SER A 72 -0.93 -11.06 12.43
N VAL A 73 -0.80 -12.33 12.83
CA VAL A 73 -1.88 -13.09 13.46
C VAL A 73 -1.46 -13.39 14.90
N PRO A 74 -1.82 -12.52 15.86
CA PRO A 74 -1.39 -12.67 17.25
C PRO A 74 -1.79 -14.05 17.79
N ARG A 75 -0.90 -14.67 18.58
CA ARG A 75 -1.02 -16.02 19.16
C ARG A 75 -0.80 -17.18 18.19
N LEU A 76 -0.73 -16.93 16.89
CA LEU A 76 -0.39 -17.94 15.88
C LEU A 76 1.03 -17.73 15.32
N LEU A 77 1.51 -16.49 15.30
CA LEU A 77 2.78 -16.08 14.69
C LEU A 77 3.49 -15.05 15.57
N GLU A 78 4.81 -14.90 15.41
CA GLU A 78 5.60 -13.89 16.14
C GLU A 78 5.12 -12.44 15.82
N GLU A 79 5.42 -11.50 16.71
CA GLU A 79 5.02 -10.10 16.51
C GLU A 79 5.66 -9.51 15.23
N ASN A 80 4.82 -9.06 14.29
CA ASN A 80 5.17 -8.62 12.92
C ASN A 80 5.51 -9.74 11.92
N GLU A 81 5.35 -11.00 12.29
CA GLU A 81 5.42 -12.13 11.37
C GLU A 81 4.01 -12.63 11.08
N GLY A 82 3.64 -12.67 9.81
CA GLY A 82 2.27 -13.03 9.44
C GLY A 82 2.11 -13.24 7.96
N ALA A 83 1.75 -12.18 7.28
CA ALA A 83 1.87 -12.13 5.85
C ALA A 83 2.25 -10.73 5.43
N THR A 84 3.04 -10.67 4.37
CA THR A 84 3.37 -9.43 3.68
C THR A 84 2.64 -9.44 2.36
N LEU A 85 1.67 -8.55 2.23
CA LEU A 85 1.03 -8.28 0.96
C LEU A 85 1.84 -7.22 0.22
N ILE A 86 2.24 -7.52 -1.01
CA ILE A 86 2.91 -6.57 -1.89
C ILE A 86 1.97 -6.28 -3.07
N VAL A 87 1.59 -5.02 -3.27
CA VAL A 87 0.79 -4.58 -4.41
C VAL A 87 1.65 -3.69 -5.29
N SER A 88 1.98 -4.18 -6.48
CA SER A 88 2.79 -3.46 -7.46
C SER A 88 1.90 -2.70 -8.44
N ALA A 89 2.28 -1.47 -8.75
CA ALA A 89 1.69 -0.68 -9.82
C ALA A 89 2.80 0.04 -10.57
N ARG A 90 2.59 0.28 -11.86
CA ARG A 90 3.39 1.28 -12.59
C ARG A 90 2.81 2.66 -12.31
N PHE A 91 3.68 3.65 -12.19
CA PHE A 91 3.23 5.03 -12.16
C PHE A 91 3.87 5.85 -13.27
N SER A 92 3.12 6.83 -13.77
CA SER A 92 3.61 7.82 -14.74
C SER A 92 3.30 9.23 -14.25
N CYS A 93 4.20 10.17 -14.52
CA CYS A 93 3.98 11.59 -14.24
C CYS A 93 3.05 12.17 -15.32
N VAL A 94 1.88 12.63 -14.91
CA VAL A 94 0.86 13.25 -15.81
C VAL A 94 1.02 14.76 -15.86
N SER A 95 1.52 15.36 -14.79
CA SER A 95 1.83 16.79 -14.71
C SER A 95 2.93 17.01 -13.67
N ALA A 96 3.32 18.26 -13.42
CA ALA A 96 4.33 18.63 -12.43
C ALA A 96 4.20 17.89 -11.10
N ARG A 97 2.98 17.65 -10.60
CA ARG A 97 2.75 17.03 -9.28
C ARG A 97 1.75 15.89 -9.26
N ASN A 98 1.17 15.56 -10.41
CA ASN A 98 0.22 14.45 -10.49
C ASN A 98 0.88 13.24 -11.11
N ILE A 99 0.81 12.12 -10.41
CA ILE A 99 1.14 10.80 -10.94
C ILE A 99 -0.14 10.01 -11.21
N TYR A 100 -0.07 9.10 -12.16
CA TYR A 100 -1.13 8.14 -12.44
C TYR A 100 -0.64 6.73 -12.16
N LEU A 101 -1.33 6.02 -11.27
CA LEU A 101 -1.06 4.62 -10.92
C LEU A 101 -1.86 3.70 -11.84
N LYS A 102 -1.16 2.77 -12.48
CA LYS A 102 -1.71 1.63 -13.20
C LYS A 102 -1.29 0.36 -12.47
N PHE A 103 -2.21 -0.18 -11.68
CA PHE A 103 -2.00 -1.43 -10.96
C PHE A 103 -1.73 -2.58 -11.94
N GLU A 104 -0.68 -3.35 -11.67
CA GLU A 104 -0.46 -4.61 -12.37
C GLU A 104 -1.30 -5.69 -11.69
N GLU A 105 -1.75 -6.67 -12.48
CA GLU A 105 -2.64 -7.73 -12.01
C GLU A 105 -2.02 -8.48 -10.82
N ILE A 106 -2.75 -8.55 -9.70
CA ILE A 106 -2.27 -9.21 -8.48
C ILE A 106 -2.37 -10.71 -8.68
N GLY A 107 -1.29 -11.31 -9.18
CA GLY A 107 -1.09 -12.76 -9.12
C GLY A 107 -0.98 -13.24 -7.67
N LEU A 108 -1.38 -14.49 -7.42
CA LEU A 108 -1.21 -15.20 -6.14
C LEU A 108 0.23 -15.15 -5.56
N GLN A 109 1.23 -14.86 -6.41
CA GLN A 109 2.65 -14.79 -6.06
C GLN A 109 3.04 -13.51 -5.29
N ASN A 110 2.15 -12.52 -5.14
CA ASN A 110 2.48 -11.25 -4.51
C ASN A 110 2.10 -11.15 -3.02
N ILE A 111 1.55 -12.22 -2.44
CA ILE A 111 1.34 -12.34 -1.00
C ILE A 111 2.45 -13.26 -0.49
N ASN A 112 3.48 -12.68 0.13
CA ASN A 112 4.48 -13.46 0.84
C ASN A 112 3.90 -13.84 2.20
N ILE A 113 3.27 -15.01 2.25
CA ILE A 113 2.73 -15.58 3.49
C ILE A 113 3.92 -16.20 4.22
N SER A 114 4.06 -15.98 5.53
CA SER A 114 5.12 -16.68 6.28
C SER A 114 4.94 -18.19 6.15
N ASP A 115 6.02 -18.96 6.18
CA ASP A 115 5.95 -20.43 6.06
C ASP A 115 5.00 -21.03 7.10
N ASP A 116 4.97 -20.46 8.31
CA ASP A 116 4.06 -20.85 9.40
C ASP A 116 2.59 -20.57 9.06
N LEU A 117 2.26 -19.39 8.51
CA LEU A 117 0.89 -19.09 8.09
C LEU A 117 0.49 -19.89 6.84
N GLN A 118 1.44 -20.18 5.95
CA GLN A 118 1.22 -21.03 4.79
C GLN A 118 0.92 -22.47 5.22
N ALA A 119 1.61 -22.99 6.23
CA ALA A 119 1.33 -24.28 6.84
C ALA A 119 -0.05 -24.32 7.50
N VAL A 120 -0.47 -23.21 8.14
CA VAL A 120 -1.81 -23.06 8.73
C VAL A 120 -2.91 -22.94 7.68
N ILE A 121 -2.66 -22.35 6.50
CA ILE A 121 -3.66 -22.14 5.44
C ILE A 121 -3.67 -23.30 4.41
N ALA A 122 -2.66 -24.18 4.42
CA ALA A 122 -2.53 -25.28 3.47
C ALA A 122 -3.76 -26.23 3.50
N PRO A 123 -4.39 -26.53 2.34
CA PRO A 123 -5.62 -27.32 2.27
C PRO A 123 -5.55 -28.72 2.88
N ALA A 124 -4.34 -29.29 2.99
CA ALA A 124 -4.10 -30.64 3.49
C ALA A 124 -3.91 -30.72 5.02
N ILE A 125 -3.63 -29.60 5.70
CA ILE A 125 -3.24 -29.57 7.12
C ILE A 125 -4.31 -28.90 7.99
N LEU A 126 -5.23 -28.14 7.39
CA LEU A 126 -6.26 -27.40 8.10
C LEU A 126 -7.28 -28.32 8.83
N PRO A 127 -7.37 -28.28 10.17
CA PRO A 127 -8.64 -28.57 10.80
C PRO A 127 -9.62 -27.48 10.36
N ARG A 128 -10.82 -27.85 9.90
CA ARG A 128 -11.90 -26.93 9.50
C ARG A 128 -12.42 -26.13 10.70
N SER A 129 -11.58 -25.26 11.25
CA SER A 129 -11.91 -24.37 12.35
C SER A 129 -12.53 -23.08 11.82
N PHE A 130 -13.34 -22.43 12.65
CA PHE A 130 -13.98 -21.16 12.30
C PHE A 130 -12.95 -20.07 11.95
N LEU A 131 -11.80 -20.07 12.64
CA LEU A 131 -10.74 -19.08 12.49
C LEU A 131 -10.06 -19.17 11.11
N SER A 132 -9.81 -20.37 10.59
CA SER A 132 -9.19 -20.53 9.27
C SER A 132 -10.08 -20.06 8.12
N LEU A 133 -11.39 -20.31 8.22
CA LEU A 133 -12.37 -19.81 7.26
C LEU A 133 -12.45 -18.28 7.26
N GLN A 134 -12.37 -17.64 8.43
CA GLN A 134 -12.37 -16.18 8.54
C GLN A 134 -11.12 -15.55 7.89
N ILE A 135 -9.94 -16.16 8.06
CA ILE A 135 -8.70 -15.71 7.40
C ILE A 135 -8.82 -15.84 5.88
N LEU A 136 -9.31 -16.98 5.38
CA LEU A 136 -9.50 -17.22 3.95
C LEU A 136 -10.51 -16.23 3.33
N GLN A 137 -11.64 -16.00 4.01
CA GLN A 137 -12.65 -15.04 3.58
C GLN A 137 -12.07 -13.62 3.53
N PHE A 138 -11.31 -13.20 4.54
CA PHE A 138 -10.65 -11.91 4.54
C PHE A 138 -9.72 -11.73 3.33
N ILE A 139 -8.84 -12.71 3.07
CA ILE A 139 -7.92 -12.65 1.92
C ILE A 139 -8.70 -12.56 0.59
N GLN A 140 -9.79 -13.32 0.45
CA GLN A 140 -10.62 -13.30 -0.76
C GLN A 140 -11.39 -11.98 -0.93
N THR A 141 -12.03 -11.47 0.13
CA THR A 141 -12.75 -10.19 0.11
C THR A 141 -11.79 -9.04 -0.19
N PHE A 142 -10.60 -9.06 0.39
CA PHE A 142 -9.59 -8.04 0.16
C PHE A 142 -9.08 -8.06 -1.30
N LYS A 143 -8.86 -9.26 -1.89
CA LYS A 143 -8.55 -9.39 -3.32
C LYS A 143 -9.64 -8.83 -4.23
N ALA A 144 -10.90 -8.94 -3.84
CA ALA A 144 -12.01 -8.39 -4.62
C ALA A 144 -12.14 -6.87 -4.50
N GLN A 145 -11.67 -6.28 -3.39
CA GLN A 145 -11.70 -4.83 -3.16
C GLN A 145 -10.55 -4.09 -3.83
N ILE A 146 -9.37 -4.71 -3.95
CA ILE A 146 -8.36 -4.18 -4.87
C ILE A 146 -8.90 -4.41 -6.29
N PRO A 147 -9.03 -3.38 -7.13
CA PRO A 147 -9.50 -3.58 -8.50
C PRO A 147 -8.50 -4.45 -9.27
N VAL A 148 -8.73 -5.76 -9.29
CA VAL A 148 -7.99 -6.74 -10.11
C VAL A 148 -8.50 -6.73 -11.56
N THR A 149 -9.53 -5.95 -11.86
CA THR A 149 -10.06 -5.83 -13.23
C THR A 149 -10.62 -4.44 -13.48
N SER A 150 -10.05 -3.70 -14.42
CA SER A 150 -10.88 -2.94 -15.35
C SER A 150 -10.16 -2.59 -16.66
N PRO A 151 -10.90 -2.65 -17.79
CA PRO A 151 -10.40 -2.43 -19.14
C PRO A 151 -10.16 -0.95 -19.41
N GLU A 152 -9.01 -0.61 -20.02
CA GLU A 152 -8.66 0.57 -20.86
C GLU A 152 -9.17 2.00 -20.56
N ARG A 153 -10.07 2.22 -19.61
CA ARG A 153 -10.53 3.55 -19.21
C ARG A 153 -9.70 4.01 -18.03
N GLN A 154 -9.02 5.12 -18.22
CA GLN A 154 -8.33 5.87 -17.16
C GLN A 154 -9.34 6.25 -16.08
N SER A 155 -9.56 5.33 -15.15
CA SER A 155 -10.37 5.55 -13.96
C SER A 155 -9.71 6.66 -13.15
N VAL A 156 -10.54 7.62 -12.72
CA VAL A 156 -10.13 8.75 -11.87
C VAL A 156 -9.42 8.28 -10.58
N GLY A 157 -9.66 7.04 -10.16
CA GLY A 157 -9.04 6.41 -8.99
C GLY A 157 -7.53 6.11 -9.09
N GLY A 158 -6.90 6.39 -10.23
CA GLY A 158 -5.46 6.24 -10.39
C GLY A 158 -4.65 7.53 -10.19
N LEU A 159 -5.29 8.70 -10.07
CA LEU A 159 -4.57 9.99 -10.11
C LEU A 159 -4.26 10.51 -8.71
N TYR A 160 -2.96 10.72 -8.43
CA TYR A 160 -2.46 11.16 -7.13
C TYR A 160 -1.67 12.44 -7.28
N TYR A 161 -2.01 13.44 -6.46
CA TYR A 161 -1.21 14.64 -6.28
C TYR A 161 -0.20 14.42 -5.17
N LEU A 162 1.09 14.63 -5.46
CA LEU A 162 2.18 14.45 -4.52
C LEU A 162 2.88 15.79 -4.21
N SER A 163 3.29 15.98 -2.97
CA SER A 163 4.08 17.13 -2.53
C SER A 163 5.02 16.73 -1.39
N TYR A 164 6.21 17.31 -1.37
CA TYR A 164 7.10 17.20 -0.22
C TYR A 164 6.72 18.26 0.82
N LEU A 165 6.68 17.86 2.09
CA LEU A 165 6.65 18.80 3.21
C LEU A 165 8.09 19.16 3.63
N ASP A 166 8.97 18.16 3.63
CA ASP A 166 10.42 18.30 3.80
C ASP A 166 11.17 17.17 3.06
N LYS A 167 12.46 16.95 3.37
CA LYS A 167 13.28 15.89 2.73
C LYS A 167 12.82 14.46 3.05
N ASN A 168 12.12 14.30 4.15
CA ASN A 168 11.74 13.02 4.76
C ASN A 168 10.21 12.87 4.91
N MET A 169 9.40 13.86 4.53
CA MET A 169 7.95 13.80 4.58
C MET A 169 7.33 14.03 3.22
N LEU A 170 6.51 13.07 2.79
CA LEU A 170 5.78 13.08 1.53
C LEU A 170 4.28 13.13 1.83
N LEU A 171 3.59 14.04 1.17
CA LEU A 171 2.14 14.18 1.20
C LEU A 171 1.58 13.69 -0.13
N GLY A 172 0.55 12.85 -0.06
CA GLY A 172 -0.20 12.38 -1.21
C GLY A 172 -1.68 12.68 -1.06
N ARG A 173 -2.35 13.00 -2.16
CA ARG A 173 -3.81 13.13 -2.20
C ARG A 173 -4.34 12.43 -3.44
N ALA A 174 -5.19 11.43 -3.26
CA ALA A 174 -5.90 10.84 -4.38
C ALA A 174 -6.99 11.82 -4.88
N VAL A 175 -7.10 11.96 -6.19
CA VAL A 175 -8.12 12.79 -6.82
C VAL A 175 -9.43 12.01 -6.92
N GLY A 176 -10.57 12.69 -6.75
CA GLY A 176 -11.89 12.04 -6.79
C GLY A 176 -12.36 11.42 -5.47
N GLY A 177 -11.86 11.90 -4.33
CA GLY A 177 -12.34 11.48 -3.00
C GLY A 177 -11.57 10.32 -2.35
N GLY A 178 -10.47 9.87 -2.96
CA GLY A 178 -9.65 8.76 -2.44
C GLY A 178 -8.78 9.08 -1.21
N GLY A 179 -8.97 10.23 -0.55
CA GLY A 179 -8.29 10.58 0.70
C GLY A 179 -6.88 11.15 0.57
N VAL A 180 -6.27 11.38 1.73
CA VAL A 180 -4.92 11.96 1.91
C VAL A 180 -4.02 10.91 2.54
N PHE A 181 -2.75 10.94 2.17
CA PHE A 181 -1.69 10.08 2.68
C PHE A 181 -0.54 10.95 3.18
N ILE A 182 -0.02 10.63 4.36
CA ILE A 182 1.17 11.26 4.92
C ILE A 182 2.18 10.17 5.14
N PHE A 183 3.34 10.30 4.52
CA PHE A 183 4.43 9.37 4.65
C PHE A 183 5.66 10.03 5.24
N THR A 184 6.44 9.22 5.96
CA THR A 184 7.82 9.55 6.35
C THR A 184 8.78 8.60 5.67
N ARG A 185 9.95 9.07 5.25
CA ARG A 185 11.01 8.23 4.70
C ARG A 185 11.38 7.14 5.73
N ALA A 186 11.30 5.89 5.30
CA ALA A 186 11.73 4.77 6.11
C ALA A 186 13.25 4.64 5.99
N HIS A 187 13.94 4.40 7.12
CA HIS A 187 15.28 3.83 7.04
C HIS A 187 15.14 2.46 6.38
N ALA A 188 16.02 2.17 5.42
CA ALA A 188 15.89 1.01 4.52
C ALA A 188 15.46 -0.24 5.28
N LEU A 189 14.22 -0.69 5.03
CA LEU A 189 13.85 -2.04 5.36
C LEU A 189 14.59 -2.93 4.37
N ILE A 190 15.53 -3.69 4.89
CA ILE A 190 16.05 -4.87 4.21
C ILE A 190 14.83 -5.82 4.15
N CYS A 191 14.18 -5.84 2.99
CA CYS A 191 13.21 -6.88 2.64
C CYS A 191 13.98 -8.00 1.96
#